data_AF-A0A0A1HQ70-F1
#
_entry.id   AF-A0A0A1HQ70-F1
#
_cell.length_a   1.000
_cell.length_b   1.000
_cell.length_c   1.000
_cell.angle_alpha   90.00
_cell.angle_beta   90.00
_cell.angle_gamma   90.00
#
_symmetry.space_group_name_H-M   'P 1'
#
loop_
_entity.id
_entity.type
_entity.pdbx_description
1 polymer ?
#
loop_
_entity_poly.entity_id
_entity_poly.type
_entity_poly.pdbx_seq_one_letter_code
_entity_poly.pdbx_strand_id
1 'polypeptide(L)'
;MLTKNYNPKIMTWAAIFAIALAFIGKFGALLQSIPVPVMGGILCLLFGSIAAVGMNTLIRHKIDLGEARNLVIVSVTLVFGIGGVLVGTGTGPDDFGLKGIALCAVVAIGLNLLLPGNDGWKQKKADEPLL
;
A
#
# COMPACT_ATOMS: atom_id res chain seq x y z
N MET A 1 9.80 -3.87 -13.22
CA MET A 1 9.96 -5.32 -13.46
C MET A 1 11.38 -5.55 -13.94
N LEU A 2 12.35 -5.69 -13.02
CA LEU A 2 13.78 -5.73 -13.38
C LEU A 2 14.27 -7.14 -13.79
N THR A 3 13.74 -8.21 -13.22
CA THR A 3 14.19 -9.59 -13.50
C THR A 3 13.27 -10.36 -14.45
N LYS A 4 12.08 -9.82 -14.78
CA LYS A 4 11.04 -10.42 -15.64
C LYS A 4 10.78 -11.93 -15.36
N ASN A 5 10.96 -12.34 -14.12
CA ASN A 5 10.89 -13.73 -13.70
C ASN A 5 9.71 -13.93 -12.77
N TYR A 6 8.69 -14.65 -13.27
CA TYR A 6 7.41 -14.86 -12.59
C TYR A 6 7.24 -16.31 -12.12
N ASN A 7 8.32 -17.10 -12.08
CA ASN A 7 8.24 -18.51 -11.73
C ASN A 7 8.02 -18.68 -10.20
N PRO A 8 6.87 -19.18 -9.74
CA PRO A 8 6.57 -19.33 -8.32
C PRO A 8 7.54 -20.30 -7.62
N LYS A 9 8.15 -21.23 -8.36
CA LYS A 9 9.15 -22.16 -7.82
C LYS A 9 10.33 -21.43 -7.17
N ILE A 10 10.70 -20.26 -7.70
CA ILE A 10 11.83 -19.47 -7.19
C ILE A 10 11.47 -18.80 -5.86
N MET A 11 10.20 -18.39 -5.71
CA MET A 11 9.67 -17.90 -4.44
C MET A 11 9.66 -19.01 -3.38
N THR A 12 9.34 -20.25 -3.76
CA THR A 12 9.38 -21.41 -2.86
C THR A 12 10.80 -21.70 -2.38
N TRP A 13 11.80 -21.73 -3.28
CA TRP A 13 13.21 -21.91 -2.90
C TRP A 13 13.71 -20.79 -1.98
N ALA A 14 13.34 -19.54 -2.25
CA ALA A 14 13.68 -18.41 -1.38
C ALA A 14 13.06 -18.56 0.02
N ALA A 15 11.81 -19.02 0.10
CA ALA A 15 11.13 -19.27 1.39
C ALA A 15 11.80 -20.39 2.18
N ILE A 16 12.14 -21.51 1.55
CA ILE A 16 12.85 -22.63 2.20
C ILE A 16 14.22 -22.16 2.72
N PHE A 17 14.94 -21.37 1.91
CA PHE A 17 16.22 -20.80 2.31
C PHE A 17 16.08 -19.83 3.50
N ALA A 18 15.05 -18.98 3.51
CA ALA A 18 14.77 -18.08 4.63
C ALA A 18 14.45 -18.85 5.93
N ILE A 19 13.66 -19.93 5.83
CA ILE A 19 13.37 -20.81 6.98
C ILE A 19 14.65 -21.46 7.49
N ALA A 20 15.50 -21.99 6.59
CA ALA A 20 16.78 -22.60 6.98
C ALA A 20 17.71 -21.59 7.69
N LEU A 21 17.81 -20.36 7.18
CA LEU A 21 18.59 -19.28 7.81
C LEU A 21 18.03 -18.86 9.18
N ALA A 22 16.71 -18.92 9.38
CA ALA A 22 16.08 -18.59 10.65
C ALA A 22 16.51 -19.53 11.80
N PHE A 23 16.88 -20.79 11.50
CA PHE A 23 17.39 -21.74 12.50
C PHE A 23 18.88 -21.53 12.83
N ILE A 24 19.62 -20.71 12.07
CA ILE A 24 21.04 -20.45 12.30
C ILE A 24 21.17 -19.25 13.26
N GLY A 25 21.35 -19.52 14.55
CA GLY A 25 21.46 -18.46 15.58
C GLY A 25 22.59 -17.45 15.34
N LYS A 26 23.70 -17.85 14.70
CA LYS A 26 24.79 -16.93 14.32
C LYS A 26 24.34 -15.87 13.32
N PHE A 27 23.43 -16.20 12.40
CA PHE A 27 22.88 -15.26 11.44
C PHE A 27 21.94 -14.26 12.13
N GLY A 28 21.13 -14.73 13.07
CA GLY A 28 20.30 -13.87 13.92
C GLY A 28 21.12 -12.87 14.74
N ALA A 29 22.23 -13.31 15.35
CA ALA A 29 23.14 -12.43 16.10
C ALA A 29 23.77 -11.35 15.20
N LEU A 30 24.11 -11.70 13.95
CA LEU A 30 24.60 -10.74 12.97
C LEU A 30 23.53 -9.70 12.61
N LEU A 31 22.28 -10.12 12.41
CA LEU A 31 21.18 -9.18 12.15
C LEU A 31 20.93 -8.23 13.33
N GLN A 32 21.06 -8.71 14.57
CA GLN A 32 20.95 -7.88 15.78
C GLN A 32 22.10 -6.89 15.95
N SER A 33 23.25 -7.14 15.32
CA SER A 33 24.38 -6.19 15.31
C SER A 33 24.15 -4.99 14.37
N ILE A 34 23.10 -5.01 13.54
CA ILE A 34 22.79 -3.92 12.61
C ILE A 34 22.29 -2.69 13.39
N PRO A 35 22.88 -1.50 13.18
CA PRO A 35 22.46 -0.28 13.88
C PRO A 35 21.03 0.13 13.53
N VAL A 36 20.29 0.64 14.53
CA VAL A 36 18.93 1.16 14.37
C VAL A 36 18.80 2.21 13.24
N PRO A 37 19.75 3.15 13.04
CA PRO A 37 19.67 4.11 11.94
C PRO A 37 19.63 3.47 10.54
N VAL A 38 20.34 2.35 10.34
CA VAL A 38 20.37 1.62 9.06
C VAL A 38 19.04 0.91 8.83
N MET A 39 18.48 0.30 9.87
CA MET A 39 17.16 -0.33 9.80
C MET A 39 16.06 0.70 9.49
N GLY A 40 16.13 1.90 10.06
CA GLY A 40 15.22 2.99 9.73
C GLY A 40 15.31 3.41 8.25
N GLY A 41 16.52 3.52 7.72
CA GLY A 41 16.76 3.87 6.32
C GLY A 41 16.16 2.87 5.34
N ILE A 42 16.42 1.57 5.53
CA ILE A 42 15.86 0.54 4.63
C ILE A 42 14.34 0.46 4.73
N LEU A 43 13.75 0.63 5.92
CA LEU A 43 12.30 0.66 6.08
C LEU A 43 11.68 1.87 5.38
N CYS A 44 12.29 3.05 5.49
CA CYS A 44 11.85 4.25 4.77
C CYS A 44 11.84 4.03 3.25
N LEU A 45 12.91 3.42 2.70
CA LEU A 45 12.97 3.08 1.28
C LEU A 45 11.93 2.03 0.87
N LEU A 46 11.74 0.98 1.67
CA LEU A 46 10.76 -0.07 1.39
C LEU A 46 9.34 0.49 1.40
N PHE A 47 8.93 1.18 2.47
CA PHE A 47 7.59 1.78 2.55
C PHE A 47 7.38 2.90 1.52
N GLY A 48 8.40 3.72 1.27
CA GLY A 48 8.36 4.76 0.23
C GLY A 48 8.20 4.18 -1.17
N SER A 49 8.87 3.06 -1.47
CA SER A 49 8.72 2.37 -2.76
C SER A 49 7.32 1.79 -2.94
N ILE A 50 6.70 1.24 -1.90
CA ILE A 50 5.32 0.73 -1.93
C ILE A 50 4.34 1.88 -2.19
N ALA A 51 4.51 3.03 -1.51
CA ALA A 51 3.68 4.22 -1.75
C ALA A 51 3.83 4.74 -3.18
N ALA A 52 5.05 4.79 -3.71
CA ALA A 52 5.32 5.18 -5.09
C ALA A 52 4.67 4.21 -6.10
N VAL A 53 4.67 2.90 -5.83
CA VAL A 53 3.96 1.91 -6.66
C VAL A 53 2.46 2.16 -6.63
N GLY A 54 1.87 2.48 -5.47
CA GLY A 54 0.45 2.85 -5.35
C GLY A 54 0.08 4.09 -6.20
N MET A 55 0.89 5.15 -6.11
CA MET A 55 0.71 6.34 -6.96
C MET A 55 0.89 6.02 -8.45
N ASN A 56 1.87 5.18 -8.79
CA ASN A 56 2.10 4.76 -10.17
C ASN A 56 0.90 3.98 -10.73
N THR A 57 0.24 3.15 -9.90
CA THR A 57 -0.99 2.45 -10.28
C THR A 57 -2.11 3.43 -10.63
N LEU A 58 -2.33 4.49 -9.85
CA LEU A 58 -3.32 5.53 -10.17
C LEU A 58 -3.04 6.20 -11.53
N ILE A 59 -1.79 6.52 -11.80
CA ILE A 59 -1.35 7.14 -13.07
C ILE A 59 -1.51 6.15 -14.24
N ARG A 60 -1.13 4.89 -14.06
CA ARG A 60 -1.26 3.83 -15.09
C ARG A 60 -2.70 3.57 -15.49
N HIS A 61 -3.62 3.65 -14.53
CA HIS A 61 -5.05 3.54 -14.79
C HIS A 61 -5.69 4.84 -15.28
N LYS A 62 -4.91 5.91 -15.50
CA LYS A 62 -5.37 7.21 -15.98
C LYS A 62 -6.54 7.76 -15.15
N ILE A 63 -6.45 7.63 -13.82
CA ILE A 63 -7.47 8.18 -12.92
C ILE A 63 -7.42 9.71 -13.00
N ASP A 64 -8.51 10.31 -13.45
CA ASP A 64 -8.64 11.76 -13.49
C ASP A 64 -8.81 12.30 -12.06
N LEU A 65 -7.78 13.00 -11.58
CA LEU A 65 -7.78 13.69 -10.28
C LEU A 65 -8.33 15.12 -10.38
N GLY A 66 -8.68 15.60 -11.58
CA GLY A 66 -9.44 16.84 -11.76
C GLY A 66 -10.92 16.67 -11.39
N GLU A 67 -11.44 15.44 -11.49
CA GLU A 67 -12.79 15.12 -11.06
C GLU A 67 -12.89 15.17 -9.53
N ALA A 68 -13.78 16.02 -9.01
CA ALA A 68 -13.95 16.23 -7.57
C ALA A 68 -14.20 14.92 -6.81
N ARG A 69 -14.93 13.96 -7.39
CA ARG A 69 -15.19 12.64 -6.80
C ARG A 69 -13.90 11.87 -6.51
N ASN A 70 -13.04 11.72 -7.52
CA ASN A 70 -11.80 10.95 -7.38
C ASN A 70 -10.80 11.66 -6.47
N LEU A 71 -10.71 12.99 -6.58
CA LEU A 71 -9.87 13.81 -5.72
C LEU A 71 -10.26 13.67 -4.25
N VAL A 72 -11.56 13.73 -3.94
CA VAL A 72 -12.06 13.57 -2.58
C VAL A 72 -11.75 12.16 -2.04
N ILE A 73 -11.97 11.10 -2.82
CA ILE A 73 -11.65 9.73 -2.40
C ILE A 73 -10.15 9.58 -2.10
N VAL A 74 -9.27 10.04 -2.98
CA VAL A 74 -7.82 9.90 -2.81
C VAL A 74 -7.31 10.76 -1.65
N SER A 75 -7.76 12.02 -1.54
CA SER A 75 -7.31 12.92 -0.46
C SER A 75 -7.76 12.46 0.92
N VAL A 76 -9.02 12.06 1.07
CA VAL A 76 -9.56 11.55 2.34
C VAL A 76 -8.83 10.27 2.75
N THR A 77 -8.69 9.31 1.84
CA THR A 77 -8.01 8.03 2.16
C THR A 77 -6.55 8.24 2.54
N LEU A 78 -5.85 9.19 1.92
CA LEU A 78 -4.48 9.54 2.28
C LEU A 78 -4.38 10.18 3.68
N VAL A 79 -5.30 11.09 4.03
CA VAL A 79 -5.37 11.73 5.35
C VAL A 79 -5.68 10.71 6.44
N PHE A 80 -6.65 9.81 6.24
CA PHE A 80 -6.96 8.76 7.22
C PHE A 80 -5.85 7.71 7.33
N GLY A 81 -5.12 7.44 6.24
CA GLY A 81 -4.01 6.48 6.23
C GLY A 81 -2.74 6.98 6.90
N ILE A 82 -2.27 8.18 6.55
CA ILE A 82 -1.02 8.76 7.07
C ILE A 82 -1.26 9.61 8.32
N GLY A 83 -2.40 10.28 8.42
CA GLY A 83 -2.72 11.24 9.49
C GLY A 83 -2.98 10.66 10.87
N GLY A 84 -2.84 9.34 11.06
CA GLY A 84 -2.94 8.70 12.37
C GLY A 84 -4.33 8.76 13.00
N VAL A 85 -5.38 8.89 12.18
CA VAL A 85 -6.76 8.94 12.66
C VAL A 85 -7.15 7.57 13.23
N LEU A 86 -7.80 7.61 14.40
CA LEU A 86 -8.27 6.46 15.15
C LEU A 86 -9.78 6.57 15.21
N VAL A 87 -10.50 5.54 14.77
CA VAL A 87 -11.97 5.48 14.96
C VAL A 87 -12.28 4.28 15.83
N GLY A 88 -12.63 4.57 17.08
CA GLY A 88 -12.88 3.61 18.16
C GLY A 88 -12.81 4.32 19.52
N THR A 89 -13.63 3.90 20.47
CA THR A 89 -13.67 4.46 21.83
C THR A 89 -12.83 3.60 22.75
N GLY A 90 -11.67 4.10 23.17
CA GLY A 90 -10.73 3.42 24.08
C GLY A 90 -11.23 3.23 25.52
N THR A 91 -12.37 2.56 25.72
CA THR A 91 -12.94 2.24 27.04
C THR A 91 -13.72 0.91 27.03
N GLY A 92 -13.07 -0.23 26.75
CA GLY A 92 -13.66 -1.55 26.97
C GLY A 92 -12.79 -2.73 26.53
N PRO A 93 -13.03 -3.98 27.02
CA PRO A 93 -12.25 -5.17 26.66
C PRO A 93 -12.48 -5.68 25.22
N ASP A 94 -13.52 -5.17 24.55
CA ASP A 94 -13.98 -5.59 23.21
C ASP A 94 -13.66 -4.54 22.12
N ASP A 95 -12.55 -3.81 22.28
CA ASP A 95 -12.27 -2.61 21.49
C ASP A 95 -11.77 -2.92 20.06
N PHE A 96 -12.72 -3.01 19.11
CA PHE A 96 -12.45 -3.03 17.67
C PHE A 96 -12.04 -1.63 17.18
N GLY A 97 -10.88 -1.15 17.62
CA GLY A 97 -10.29 0.10 17.16
C GLY A 97 -9.69 -0.05 15.76
N LEU A 98 -10.35 0.48 14.74
CA LEU A 98 -9.81 0.55 13.37
C LEU A 98 -8.79 1.68 13.29
N LYS A 99 -7.53 1.34 12.98
CA LYS A 99 -6.41 2.28 12.88
C LYS A 99 -5.61 2.07 11.60
N GLY A 100 -5.01 3.16 11.11
CA GLY A 100 -4.07 3.15 9.99
C GLY A 100 -4.66 2.61 8.69
N ILE A 101 -3.96 1.65 8.07
CA ILE A 101 -4.28 1.13 6.73
C ILE A 101 -5.66 0.45 6.67
N ALA A 102 -6.08 -0.19 7.78
CA ALA A 102 -7.39 -0.84 7.84
C ALA A 102 -8.52 0.20 7.80
N LEU A 103 -8.39 1.28 8.57
CA LEU A 103 -9.38 2.36 8.60
C LEU A 103 -9.47 3.07 7.24
N CYS A 104 -8.33 3.38 6.62
CA CYS A 104 -8.33 4.06 5.33
C CYS A 104 -8.96 3.21 4.23
N ALA A 105 -8.78 1.88 4.25
CA ALA A 105 -9.41 0.97 3.28
C ALA A 105 -10.94 0.97 3.42
N VAL A 106 -11.45 0.91 4.66
CA VAL A 106 -12.90 0.96 4.93
C VAL A 106 -13.48 2.30 4.47
N VAL A 107 -12.81 3.41 4.80
CA VAL A 107 -13.23 4.75 4.35
C VAL A 107 -13.18 4.84 2.82
N ALA A 108 -12.14 4.33 2.15
CA ALA A 108 -12.01 4.33 0.70
C ALA A 108 -13.20 3.62 0.03
N ILE A 109 -13.50 2.41 0.49
CA ILE A 109 -14.58 1.58 -0.04
C ILE A 109 -15.93 2.25 0.22
N GLY A 110 -16.14 2.76 1.45
CA GLY A 110 -17.36 3.47 1.84
C GLY A 110 -17.60 4.72 0.99
N LEU A 111 -16.57 5.54 0.79
CA LEU A 111 -16.66 6.75 -0.04
C LEU A 111 -16.91 6.41 -1.51
N ASN A 112 -16.25 5.38 -2.04
CA ASN A 112 -16.44 4.95 -3.42
C ASN A 112 -17.88 4.45 -3.69
N LEU A 113 -18.52 3.80 -2.71
CA LEU A 113 -19.91 3.36 -2.77
C LEU A 113 -20.91 4.51 -2.57
N LEU A 114 -20.61 5.43 -1.65
CA LEU A 114 -21.52 6.52 -1.29
C LEU A 114 -21.58 7.61 -2.35
N LEU A 115 -20.46 7.91 -3.04
CA LEU A 115 -20.46 8.95 -4.07
C LEU A 115 -21.02 8.43 -5.42
N PRO A 116 -22.17 8.98 -5.89
CA PRO A 116 -22.69 8.67 -7.21
C PRO A 116 -21.79 9.26 -8.33
N GLY A 117 -21.86 8.69 -9.53
CA GLY A 117 -20.98 9.05 -10.66
C GLY A 117 -19.95 7.98 -11.03
N ASN A 118 -20.30 6.69 -10.88
CA ASN A 118 -19.45 5.55 -11.29
C ASN A 118 -19.23 5.46 -12.83
N ASP A 119 -19.83 6.38 -13.60
CA ASP A 119 -19.84 6.35 -15.06
C ASP A 119 -18.53 6.86 -15.70
N GLY A 120 -17.67 7.52 -14.92
CA GLY A 120 -16.37 8.03 -15.38
C GLY A 120 -15.35 6.94 -15.78
N TRP A 121 -15.59 5.67 -15.44
CA TRP A 121 -14.74 4.55 -15.85
C TRP A 121 -15.08 4.00 -17.25
N LYS A 122 -16.25 4.34 -17.82
CA LYS A 122 -16.73 3.73 -19.07
C LYS A 122 -16.51 4.56 -20.34
N GLN A 123 -16.11 5.83 -20.27
CA GLN A 123 -15.96 6.67 -21.46
C GLN A 123 -14.73 7.59 -21.40
N LYS A 124 -13.54 7.03 -21.65
CA LYS A 124 -12.54 7.75 -22.43
C LYS A 124 -11.91 6.78 -23.43
N LYS A 125 -12.63 6.65 -24.54
CA LYS A 125 -12.29 5.90 -25.74
C LYS A 125 -10.90 6.33 -26.23
N ALA A 126 -10.22 5.35 -26.81
CA ALA A 126 -8.87 5.43 -27.36
C ALA A 126 -8.77 6.30 -28.62
N ASP A 127 -9.18 7.57 -28.55
CA ASP A 127 -9.20 8.47 -29.70
C ASP A 127 -8.39 9.74 -29.38
N GLU A 128 -7.07 9.59 -29.27
CA GLU A 128 -6.14 10.68 -29.58
C GLU A 128 -5.02 10.10 -30.45
N PRO A 129 -5.12 10.22 -31.79
CA PRO A 129 -4.03 9.83 -32.66
C PRO A 129 -2.86 10.78 -32.41
N LEU A 130 -1.69 10.18 -32.19
CA LEU A 130 -0.39 10.85 -32.12
C LEU A 130 -0.20 11.73 -33.36
N LEU A 131 -0.29 13.05 -33.17
CA LEU A 131 0.42 14.03 -33.98
C LEU A 131 1.68 14.44 -33.22
#